data_AF-S2EMV0-F1
#
_entry.id   AF-S2EMV0-F1
#
_cell.length_a   1.000
_cell.length_b   1.000
_cell.length_c   1.000
_cell.angle_alpha   90.00
_cell.angle_beta   90.00
_cell.angle_gamma   90.00
#
_symmetry.space_group_name_H-M   'P 1'
#
loop_
_entity.id
_entity.type
_entity.pdbx_description
1 polymer ?
#
loop_
_entity_poly.entity_id
_entity_poly.type
_entity_poly.pdbx_seq_one_letter_code
_entity_poly.pdbx_strand_id
1 'polypeptide(L)' 'MNDKLNKDELEIFITEFPKDGFSLVDQLQGRVQFAILDQIKLMKTSGIEFEEIQKIILNNVQRIIENYKSTEE' A
#
# COMPACT_ATOMS: atom_id res chain seq x y z
N MET A 1 17.18 -12.54 18.36
CA MET A 1 15.81 -12.02 18.52
C MET A 1 15.92 -10.60 19.02
N ASN A 2 15.70 -9.60 18.15
CA ASN A 2 15.37 -8.22 18.53
C ASN A 2 14.87 -7.49 17.27
N ASP A 3 13.80 -7.99 16.66
CA ASP A 3 13.04 -7.24 15.66
C ASP A 3 11.90 -6.50 16.38
N LYS A 4 12.27 -5.45 17.11
CA LYS A 4 11.33 -4.37 17.40
C LYS A 4 11.76 -3.22 16.50
N LEU A 5 11.26 -3.21 15.26
CA LEU A 5 11.20 -1.96 14.50
C LEU A 5 10.52 -0.93 15.41
N ASN A 6 11.20 0.19 15.62
CA ASN A 6 10.72 1.25 16.49
C ASN A 6 9.41 1.78 15.90
N LYS A 7 8.35 1.89 16.70
CA LYS A 7 7.02 2.34 16.20
C LYS A 7 7.11 3.70 15.52
N ASP A 8 8.01 4.55 16.00
CA ASP A 8 8.28 5.87 15.46
C ASP A 8 8.88 5.84 14.04
N GLU A 9 9.62 4.78 13.67
CA GLU A 9 10.14 4.61 12.30
C GLU A 9 9.07 4.14 11.30
N LEU A 10 8.03 3.45 11.80
CA LEU A 10 6.88 3.01 11.00
C LEU A 10 5.83 4.11 10.81
N GLU A 11 5.73 5.05 11.76
CA GLU A 11 4.85 6.22 11.67
C GLU A 11 5.27 7.21 10.57
N ILE A 12 6.55 7.19 10.17
CA ILE A 12 7.18 8.18 9.27
C ILE A 12 6.76 8.06 7.79
N PHE A 13 6.09 6.99 7.36
CA PHE A 13 5.88 6.76 5.93
C PHE A 13 4.47 6.90 5.41
N ILE A 14 3.44 7.09 6.24
CA ILE A 14 2.06 7.17 5.72
C ILE A 14 1.89 8.48 4.95
N THR A 15 1.88 8.39 3.62
CA THR A 15 1.74 9.59 2.79
C THR A 15 0.27 10.04 2.76
N GLU A 16 0.01 11.26 3.25
CA GLU A 16 -1.32 11.85 3.22
C GLU A 16 -1.64 12.48 1.85
N PHE A 17 -2.84 12.21 1.33
CA PHE A 17 -3.30 12.79 0.07
C PHE A 17 -3.96 14.17 0.27
N PRO A 18 -3.60 15.21 -0.50
CA PRO A 18 -4.21 16.54 -0.40
C PRO A 18 -5.69 16.51 -0.82
N LYS A 19 -6.58 17.06 0.01
CA LYS A 19 -8.03 17.01 -0.25
C LYS A 19 -8.52 18.15 -1.16
N ASP A 20 -7.85 19.28 -1.12
CA ASP A 20 -8.30 20.49 -1.81
C ASP A 20 -7.97 20.45 -3.30
N GLY A 21 -8.94 20.79 -4.15
CA GLY A 21 -8.76 20.84 -5.60
C GLY A 21 -8.85 19.50 -6.33
N PHE A 22 -9.15 18.40 -5.63
CA PHE A 22 -9.24 17.05 -6.19
C PHE A 22 -10.65 16.46 -6.04
N SER A 23 -11.14 15.73 -7.05
CA SER A 23 -12.41 15.01 -6.94
C SER A 23 -12.31 13.86 -5.93
N LEU A 24 -13.45 13.33 -5.47
CA LEU A 24 -13.46 12.17 -4.59
C LEU A 24 -12.77 10.95 -5.22
N VAL A 25 -12.93 10.76 -6.54
CA VAL A 25 -12.27 9.67 -7.26
C VAL A 25 -10.76 9.85 -7.25
N ASP A 26 -10.27 11.07 -7.51
CA ASP A 26 -8.84 11.38 -7.47
C ASP A 26 -8.26 11.14 -6.08
N GLN A 27 -8.99 11.54 -5.03
CA GLN A 27 -8.60 11.30 -3.64
C GLN A 27 -8.52 9.80 -3.32
N LEU A 28 -9.48 9.01 -3.76
CA LEU A 28 -9.48 7.56 -3.55
C LEU A 28 -8.32 6.88 -4.30
N GLN A 29 -8.10 7.26 -5.57
CA GLN A 29 -7.00 6.73 -6.36
C GLN A 29 -5.64 7.10 -5.78
N GLY A 30 -5.47 8.36 -5.36
CA GLY A 30 -4.24 8.83 -4.74
C GLY A 30 -3.92 8.12 -3.43
N ARG A 31 -4.92 7.85 -2.59
CA ARG A 31 -4.74 7.03 -1.36
C ARG A 31 -4.25 5.62 -1.67
N VAL A 32 -4.78 4.98 -2.72
CA VAL A 32 -4.33 3.65 -3.14
C VAL A 32 -2.89 3.71 -3.64
N GLN A 33 -2.54 4.70 -4.47
CA GLN A 33 -1.18 4.88 -4.97
C GLN A 33 -0.17 5.08 -3.85
N PHE A 34 -0.46 5.93 -2.87
CA PHE A 34 0.41 6.16 -1.73
C PHE A 34 0.56 4.92 -0.85
N ALA A 35 -0.54 4.21 -0.56
CA ALA A 35 -0.46 2.95 0.18
C ALA A 35 0.40 1.88 -0.52
N ILE A 36 0.41 1.86 -1.85
CA ILE A 36 1.30 0.97 -2.63
C ILE A 36 2.75 1.43 -2.53
N LEU A 37 3.02 2.74 -2.62
CA LEU A 37 4.37 3.28 -2.49
C LEU A 37 4.97 3.03 -1.10
N ASP A 38 4.17 3.23 -0.05
CA ASP A 38 4.58 3.01 1.34
C ASP A 38 4.92 1.52 1.57
N GLN A 39 4.10 0.61 0.99
CA GLN A 39 4.37 -0.83 0.97
C GLN A 39 5.69 -1.17 0.25
N ILE A 40 5.92 -0.63 -0.94
CA ILE A 40 7.18 -0.84 -1.69
C ILE A 40 8.37 -0.38 -0.84
N LYS A 41 8.28 0.82 -0.26
CA LYS A 41 9.36 1.40 0.54
C LYS A 41 9.67 0.54 1.76
N LEU A 42 8.64 0.14 2.52
CA LEU A 42 8.79 -0.72 3.68
C LEU A 42 9.43 -2.06 3.31
N MET A 43 8.93 -2.72 2.26
CA MET A 43 9.43 -4.01 1.82
C MET A 43 10.87 -3.95 1.28
N LYS A 44 11.22 -2.90 0.52
CA LYS A 44 12.60 -2.68 0.08
C LYS A 44 13.54 -2.45 1.27
N THR A 45 13.13 -1.63 2.24
CA THR A 45 13.91 -1.42 3.48
C THR A 45 14.07 -2.73 4.29
N SER A 46 13.10 -3.64 4.17
CA SER A 46 13.13 -4.96 4.81
C SER A 46 13.95 -6.00 4.03
N GLY A 47 14.60 -5.61 2.93
CA GLY A 47 15.47 -6.49 2.14
C GLY A 47 14.74 -7.41 1.16
N ILE A 48 13.48 -7.13 0.83
CA ILE A 48 12.72 -7.90 -0.15
C ILE A 48 13.10 -7.43 -1.56
N GLU A 49 13.38 -8.39 -2.45
CA GLU A 49 13.68 -8.13 -3.86
C GLU A 49 12.48 -7.51 -4.59
N PHE A 50 12.77 -6.56 -5.48
CA PHE A 50 11.72 -5.77 -6.14
C PHE A 50 10.72 -6.63 -6.96
N GLU A 51 11.19 -7.71 -7.58
CA GLU A 51 10.33 -8.63 -8.33
C GLU A 51 9.32 -9.33 -7.41
N GLU A 52 9.73 -9.70 -6.20
CA GLU A 52 8.86 -10.33 -5.21
C GLU A 52 7.85 -9.33 -4.64
N ILE A 53 8.29 -8.09 -4.37
CA ILE A 53 7.41 -6.98 -3.98
C ILE A 53 6.30 -6.78 -5.02
N GLN A 54 6.66 -6.78 -6.31
CA GLN A 54 5.70 -6.63 -7.40
C GLN A 54 4.66 -7.75 -7.40
N LYS A 55 5.10 -9.01 -7.25
CA LYS A 55 4.20 -10.17 -7.18
C LYS A 55 3.23 -10.07 -6.01
N ILE A 56 3.74 -9.74 -4.82
CA ILE A 56 2.93 -9.60 -3.60
C ILE A 56 1.84 -8.53 -3.79
N ILE A 57 2.21 -7.34 -4.26
CA ILE A 57 1.27 -6.23 -4.42
C ILE A 57 0.19 -6.56 -5.45
N LEU A 58 0.58 -7.08 -6.62
CA LEU A 58 -0.37 -7.43 -7.68
C LEU A 58 -1.35 -8.52 -7.23
N ASN A 59 -0.85 -9.58 -6.59
CA ASN A 59 -1.70 -10.64 -6.05
C ASN A 59 -2.69 -10.12 -5.01
N ASN A 60 -2.27 -9.20 -4.14
CA ASN A 60 -3.16 -8.61 -3.14
C ASN A 60 -4.26 -7.76 -3.78
N VAL A 61 -3.92 -6.90 -4.74
CA VAL A 61 -4.90 -6.08 -5.47
C VAL A 61 -5.89 -6.96 -6.23
N GLN A 62 -5.40 -7.98 -6.93
CA GLN A 62 -6.25 -8.94 -7.65
C GLN A 62 -7.23 -9.62 -6.68
N ARG A 63 -6.76 -10.11 -5.54
CA ARG A 63 -7.63 -10.74 -4.52
C ARG A 63 -8.69 -9.80 -3.96
N ILE A 64 -8.37 -8.52 -3.75
CA ILE A 64 -9.36 -7.53 -3.30
C ILE A 64 -10.49 -7.40 -4.32
N ILE A 65 -10.15 -7.33 -5.61
CA ILE A 65 -11.12 -7.20 -6.71
C ILE A 65 -11.96 -8.48 -6.82
N GLU A 66 -11.32 -9.65 -6.81
CA GLU A 66 -12.00 -10.95 -6.89
C GLU A 66 -12.98 -11.14 -5.72
N ASN A 67 -12.55 -10.83 -4.49
CA ASN A 67 -13.40 -10.92 -3.31
C ASN A 67 -14.61 -9.98 -3.40
N TYR A 68 -14.41 -8.74 -3.87
CA TYR A 68 -15.51 -7.79 -4.05
C TYR A 68 -16.53 -8.31 -5.08
N LYS A 69 -16.05 -8.84 -6.22
CA LYS A 69 -16.91 -9.46 -7.23
C LYS A 69 -17.73 -10.62 -6.64
N SER A 70 -17.11 -11.51 -5.87
CA SER A 70 -17.80 -12.64 -5.24
C SER A 70 -18.82 -12.25 -4.18
N THR A 71 -18.82 -11.01 -3.70
CA THR A 71 -19.89 -10.49 -2.80
C THR A 71 -21.08 -9.91 -3.54
N GLU A 72 -20.98 -9.69 -4.85
CA GLU A 72 -22.05 -9.19 -5.70
C GLU A 72 -22.82 -10.30 -6.45
N GLU A 73 -22.34 -11.55 -6.39
CA GLU A 73 -22.97 -12.77 -6.93
C GLU A 73 -23.74 -13.56 -5.86
#